data_AF-A0A9P6EPI7-F1
#
_entry.id   AF-A0A9P6EPI7-F1
#
_cell.length_a   1.000
_cell.length_b   1.000
_cell.length_c   1.000
_cell.angle_alpha   90.00
_cell.angle_beta   90.00
_cell.angle_gamma   90.00
#
_symmetry.space_group_name_H-M   'P 1'
#
loop_
_entity.id
_entity.type
_entity.pdbx_description
1 polymer ?
#
loop_
_entity_poly.entity_id
_entity_poly.type
_entity_poly.pdbx_seq_one_letter_code
_entity_poly.pdbx_strand_id
1 'polypeptide(L)'
;KRFGVIDESNLMHHEVNTHGWAQSLLELTYRFINKFISEHGAPPFEVMQFRFVHAVLAYAQKPPDVSGKSQSSHCAVYMLEELLEKEQFVKYIHNTGSIPLPKWHETGFDIAVFLCFIQHVQYQITDRMIFISDFQG
;
A
#
# COMPACT_ATOMS: atom_id res chain seq x y z
N LYS A 1 -2.98 -24.67 7.08
CA LYS A 1 -4.15 -25.27 6.40
C LYS A 1 -4.62 -24.26 5.37
N ARG A 2 -4.72 -24.64 4.10
CA ARG A 2 -5.11 -23.72 3.02
C ARG A 2 -6.62 -23.45 3.06
N PHE A 3 -7.06 -22.22 2.83
CA PHE A 3 -8.48 -21.89 2.80
C PHE A 3 -9.15 -22.49 1.55
N GLY A 4 -10.48 -22.57 1.54
CA GLY A 4 -11.20 -22.91 0.32
C GLY A 4 -10.99 -21.82 -0.74
N VAL A 5 -11.01 -22.17 -2.03
CA VAL A 5 -10.73 -21.23 -3.13
C VAL A 5 -11.64 -20.00 -3.10
N ILE A 6 -12.90 -20.16 -2.67
CA ILE A 6 -13.85 -19.04 -2.54
C ILE A 6 -13.42 -18.10 -1.40
N ASP A 7 -13.04 -18.66 -0.25
CA ASP A 7 -12.57 -17.88 0.90
C ASP A 7 -11.26 -17.16 0.57
N GLU A 8 -10.31 -17.85 -0.08
CA GLU A 8 -9.08 -17.22 -0.59
C GLU A 8 -9.39 -16.08 -1.54
N SER A 9 -10.33 -16.28 -2.48
CA SER A 9 -10.73 -15.25 -3.42
C SER A 9 -11.28 -14.02 -2.69
N ASN A 10 -12.16 -14.20 -1.72
CA ASN A 10 -12.77 -13.08 -0.98
C ASN A 10 -11.72 -12.30 -0.18
N LEU A 11 -10.79 -12.99 0.47
CA LEU A 11 -9.69 -12.36 1.20
C LEU A 11 -8.78 -11.57 0.25
N MET A 12 -8.37 -12.16 -0.88
CA MET A 12 -7.50 -11.47 -1.84
C MET A 12 -8.19 -10.26 -2.48
N HIS A 13 -9.50 -10.33 -2.77
CA HIS A 13 -10.27 -9.16 -3.21
C HIS A 13 -10.26 -8.04 -2.16
N HIS A 14 -10.38 -8.38 -0.88
CA HIS A 14 -10.34 -7.39 0.20
C HIS A 14 -8.96 -6.72 0.29
N GLU A 15 -7.88 -7.49 0.20
CA GLU A 15 -6.50 -6.98 0.21
C GLU A 15 -6.25 -6.03 -0.98
N VAL A 16 -6.57 -6.45 -2.22
CA VAL A 16 -6.38 -5.62 -3.41
C VAL A 16 -7.23 -4.35 -3.37
N ASN A 17 -8.47 -4.44 -2.87
CA ASN A 17 -9.30 -3.25 -2.67
C ASN A 17 -8.71 -2.30 -1.63
N THR A 18 -8.23 -2.83 -0.50
CA THR A 18 -7.59 -2.04 0.56
C THR A 18 -6.33 -1.34 0.03
N HIS A 19 -5.53 -2.04 -0.78
CA HIS A 19 -4.38 -1.46 -1.48
C HIS A 19 -4.78 -0.32 -2.43
N GLY A 20 -5.85 -0.50 -3.21
CA GLY A 20 -6.39 0.55 -4.07
C GLY A 20 -6.91 1.77 -3.30
N TRP A 21 -7.52 1.56 -2.13
CA TRP A 21 -7.90 2.65 -1.23
C TRP A 21 -6.68 3.38 -0.67
N ALA A 22 -5.62 2.66 -0.28
CA ALA A 22 -4.37 3.24 0.19
C ALA A 22 -3.71 4.10 -0.91
N GLN A 23 -3.66 3.61 -2.15
CA GLN A 23 -3.20 4.39 -3.31
C GLN A 23 -4.01 5.68 -3.49
N SER A 24 -5.33 5.57 -3.49
CA SER A 24 -6.24 6.71 -3.68
C SER A 24 -6.10 7.75 -2.57
N LEU A 25 -5.95 7.31 -1.32
CA LEU A 25 -5.78 8.19 -0.17
C LEU A 25 -4.42 8.89 -0.17
N LEU A 26 -3.35 8.21 -0.61
CA LEU A 26 -2.05 8.84 -0.83
C LEU A 26 -2.12 9.90 -1.93
N GLU A 27 -2.80 9.61 -3.04
CA GLU A 27 -3.01 10.58 -4.12
C GLU A 27 -3.80 11.81 -3.63
N LEU A 28 -4.88 11.61 -2.87
CA LEU A 28 -5.65 12.68 -2.24
C LEU A 28 -4.74 13.55 -1.35
N THR A 29 -3.82 12.93 -0.62
CA THR A 29 -2.86 13.63 0.24
C THR A 29 -1.93 14.53 -0.58
N TYR A 30 -1.39 14.03 -1.69
CA TYR A 30 -0.54 14.83 -2.58
C TYR A 30 -1.31 15.96 -3.27
N ARG A 31 -2.57 15.74 -3.65
CA ARG A 31 -3.44 16.80 -4.17
C ARG A 31 -3.64 17.91 -3.14
N PHE A 32 -3.84 17.56 -1.86
CA PHE A 32 -3.91 18.53 -0.77
C PHE A 32 -2.60 19.33 -0.63
N ILE A 33 -1.45 18.64 -0.58
CA ILE A 33 -0.13 19.27 -0.45
C ILE A 33 0.12 20.24 -1.62
N ASN A 34 -0.13 19.79 -2.85
CA ASN A 34 0.08 20.60 -4.05
C ASN A 34 -0.84 21.84 -4.07
N LYS A 35 -2.10 21.69 -3.65
CA LYS A 35 -3.01 22.82 -3.48
C LYS A 35 -2.46 23.82 -2.46
N PHE A 36 -2.04 23.35 -1.29
CA PHE A 36 -1.48 24.20 -0.25
C PHE A 36 -0.25 24.98 -0.75
N ILE A 37 0.67 24.30 -1.46
CA ILE A 37 1.86 24.90 -2.06
C ILE A 37 1.49 25.96 -3.11
N SER A 38 0.47 25.70 -3.94
CA SER A 38 0.03 26.66 -4.95
C SER A 38 -0.55 27.95 -4.35
N GLU A 39 -1.12 27.87 -3.14
CA GLU A 39 -1.75 28.99 -2.44
C GLU A 39 -0.76 29.75 -1.54
N HIS A 40 0.24 29.06 -0.97
CA HIS A 40 1.12 29.61 0.08
C HIS A 40 2.61 29.64 -0.28
N GLY A 41 3.00 29.09 -1.43
CA GLY A 41 4.39 28.93 -1.85
C GLY A 41 5.02 27.60 -1.42
N ALA A 42 6.18 27.31 -1.99
CA ALA A 42 6.91 26.07 -1.71
C ALA A 42 7.58 26.09 -0.33
N PRO A 43 7.63 24.95 0.39
CA PRO A 43 8.36 24.85 1.65
C PRO A 43 9.88 24.94 1.43
N PRO A 44 10.67 25.25 2.48
CA PRO A 44 12.13 25.30 2.39
C PRO A 44 12.80 23.92 2.38
N PHE A 45 12.06 22.85 2.09
CA PHE A 45 12.51 21.46 2.04
C PHE A 45 11.89 20.74 0.84
N GLU A 46 12.50 19.64 0.42
CA GLU A 46 11.97 18.82 -0.67
C GLU A 46 10.71 18.06 -0.24
N VAL A 47 9.66 18.15 -1.05
CA VAL A 47 8.43 17.38 -0.84
C VAL A 47 8.60 15.99 -1.47
N MET A 48 8.97 15.03 -0.64
CA MET A 48 9.18 13.64 -1.07
C MET A 48 7.93 13.06 -1.75
N GLN A 49 8.13 12.35 -2.86
CA GLN A 49 7.07 11.71 -3.64
C GLN A 49 7.11 10.19 -3.44
N PHE A 50 5.99 9.63 -2.97
CA PHE A 50 5.81 8.21 -2.71
C PHE A 50 4.67 7.66 -3.55
N ARG A 51 4.72 6.35 -3.84
CA ARG A 51 3.64 5.58 -4.44
C ARG A 51 3.61 4.20 -3.81
N PHE A 52 2.45 3.57 -3.76
CA PHE A 52 2.40 2.13 -3.57
C PHE A 52 2.73 1.42 -4.90
N VAL A 53 3.31 0.23 -4.81
CA VAL A 53 3.50 -0.67 -5.96
C VAL A 53 2.16 -0.99 -6.61
N HIS A 54 2.14 -1.34 -7.90
CA HIS A 54 0.92 -1.90 -8.47
C HIS A 54 0.68 -3.30 -7.92
N ALA A 55 -0.59 -3.61 -7.61
CA ALA A 55 -1.03 -4.92 -7.15
C ALA A 55 -2.17 -5.43 -8.04
N VAL A 56 -2.15 -6.72 -8.37
CA VAL A 56 -3.17 -7.36 -9.22
C VAL A 56 -3.58 -8.72 -8.68
N LEU A 57 -4.81 -9.16 -8.98
CA LEU A 57 -5.26 -10.52 -8.70
C LEU A 57 -4.87 -11.48 -9.82
N ALA A 58 -4.28 -12.61 -9.45
CA ALA A 58 -3.96 -13.72 -10.33
C ALA A 58 -4.72 -14.98 -9.93
N TYR A 59 -5.45 -15.56 -10.87
CA TYR A 59 -6.19 -16.81 -10.69
C TYR A 59 -5.39 -17.95 -11.32
N ALA A 60 -4.92 -18.89 -10.50
CA ALA A 60 -4.25 -20.08 -11.03
C ALA A 60 -5.30 -21.11 -11.45
N GLN A 61 -5.14 -21.63 -12.66
CA GLN A 61 -6.01 -22.67 -13.21
C GLN A 61 -5.42 -24.06 -12.98
N LYS A 62 -6.27 -25.04 -12.70
CA LYS A 62 -5.85 -26.45 -12.75
C LYS A 62 -5.53 -26.81 -14.20
N PRO A 63 -4.52 -27.68 -14.43
CA PRO A 63 -4.35 -28.32 -15.73
C PRO A 63 -5.66 -29.01 -16.14
N PRO A 64 -6.02 -28.99 -17.43
CA PRO A 64 -7.17 -29.73 -17.92
C PRO A 64 -6.98 -31.22 -17.63
N ASP A 65 -8.02 -31.87 -17.10
CA ASP A 65 -8.00 -33.31 -16.90
C ASP A 65 -7.94 -34.02 -18.26
N VAL A 66 -7.21 -35.14 -18.35
CA VAL A 66 -6.95 -35.91 -19.58
C VAL A 66 -8.25 -36.41 -20.23
N SER A 67 -9.33 -36.44 -19.44
CA SER A 67 -10.69 -36.81 -19.87
C SER A 67 -11.44 -35.71 -20.65
N GLY A 68 -10.93 -34.46 -20.69
CA GLY A 68 -11.54 -33.33 -21.40
C GLY A 68 -12.90 -32.87 -20.85
N LYS A 69 -13.36 -33.44 -19.73
CA LYS A 69 -14.72 -33.21 -19.18
C LYS A 69 -14.78 -32.20 -18.03
N SER A 70 -13.64 -31.77 -17.51
CA SER A 70 -13.59 -30.76 -16.45
C SER A 70 -13.57 -29.36 -17.06
N GLN A 71 -14.55 -28.52 -16.73
CA GLN A 71 -14.40 -27.08 -16.89
C GLN A 71 -13.18 -26.62 -16.08
N SER A 72 -12.42 -25.67 -16.63
CA SER A 72 -11.26 -25.06 -15.96
C SER A 72 -11.69 -24.46 -14.62
N SER A 73 -11.35 -25.12 -13.50
CA SER A 73 -11.59 -24.58 -12.17
C SER A 73 -10.34 -23.88 -11.65
N HIS A 74 -10.52 -22.71 -11.05
CA HIS A 74 -9.43 -22.03 -10.34
C HIS A 74 -9.02 -22.89 -9.13
N CYS A 75 -7.72 -23.11 -8.94
CA CYS A 75 -7.18 -23.82 -7.77
C CYS A 75 -6.65 -22.88 -6.69
N ALA A 76 -6.38 -21.63 -7.05
CA ALA A 76 -5.78 -20.64 -6.16
C ALA A 76 -6.05 -19.23 -6.68
N VAL A 77 -6.08 -18.28 -5.74
CA VAL A 77 -6.05 -16.85 -6.01
C VAL A 77 -4.84 -16.25 -5.30
N TYR A 78 -4.10 -15.40 -5.99
CA TYR A 78 -2.91 -14.72 -5.47
C TYR A 78 -3.04 -13.21 -5.71
N MET A 79 -2.46 -12.42 -4.81
CA MET A 79 -2.12 -11.03 -5.10
C MET A 79 -0.68 -10.98 -5.59
N LEU A 80 -0.45 -10.35 -6.74
CA LEU A 80 0.87 -10.13 -7.30
C LEU A 80 1.19 -8.64 -7.21
N GLU A 81 2.42 -8.32 -6.80
CA GLU A 81 2.92 -6.95 -6.65
C GLU A 81 4.17 -6.73 -7.50
N GLU A 82 4.48 -5.47 -7.80
CA GLU A 82 5.75 -5.12 -8.45
C GLU A 82 6.93 -5.48 -7.53
N LEU A 83 7.93 -6.15 -8.09
CA LEU A 83 9.16 -6.43 -7.38
C LEU A 83 9.98 -5.15 -7.25
N LEU A 84 10.35 -4.80 -6.02
CA LEU A 84 11.27 -3.69 -5.75
C LEU A 84 12.71 -4.13 -6.04
N GLU A 85 13.43 -3.35 -6.85
CA GLU A 85 14.82 -3.66 -7.25
C GLU A 85 15.85 -3.44 -6.12
N LYS A 86 15.44 -2.85 -4.99
CA LYS A 86 16.33 -2.56 -3.87
C LYS A 86 16.55 -3.79 -3.00
N GLU A 87 17.78 -3.96 -2.53
CA GLU A 87 18.16 -5.07 -1.65
C GLU A 87 17.54 -4.99 -0.25
N GLN A 88 17.12 -3.80 0.19
CA GLN A 88 16.61 -3.58 1.54
C GLN A 88 15.18 -3.05 1.55
N PHE A 89 14.27 -3.87 2.05
CA PHE A 89 12.89 -3.52 2.37
C PHE A 89 12.84 -2.98 3.81
N VAL A 90 12.37 -1.75 3.99
CA VAL A 90 12.38 -1.07 5.29
C VAL A 90 10.95 -0.81 5.75
N LYS A 91 10.69 -1.13 7.02
CA LYS A 91 9.46 -0.73 7.70
C LYS A 91 9.68 0.63 8.36
N TYR A 92 8.98 1.66 7.91
CA TYR A 92 9.16 3.04 8.38
C TYR A 92 8.28 3.38 9.57
N ILE A 93 7.05 2.85 9.61
CA ILE A 93 6.06 3.12 10.66
C ILE A 93 5.38 1.81 11.05
N HIS A 94 5.14 1.58 12.35
CA HIS A 94 4.43 0.41 12.84
C HIS A 94 2.91 0.64 12.83
N ASN A 95 2.11 -0.39 12.54
CA ASN A 95 0.63 -0.29 12.59
C ASN A 95 0.04 0.07 13.96
N THR A 96 0.80 -0.06 15.06
CA THR A 96 0.36 0.30 16.42
C THR A 96 0.83 1.68 16.90
N GLY A 97 1.48 2.48 16.04
CA GLY A 97 2.02 3.77 16.43
C GLY A 97 2.19 4.75 15.27
N SER A 98 2.43 6.00 15.60
CA SER A 98 2.64 7.09 14.65
C SER A 98 4.04 7.71 14.81
N ILE A 99 5.01 6.87 15.17
CA ILE A 99 6.39 7.27 15.45
C ILE A 99 7.29 6.61 14.40
N PRO A 100 8.27 7.35 13.83
CA PRO A 100 9.31 6.77 13.00
C PRO A 100 9.98 5.57 13.67
N LEU A 101 10.07 4.45 12.95
CA LEU A 101 10.85 3.29 13.40
C LEU A 101 12.37 3.54 13.31
N PRO A 102 12.90 4.13 12.21
CA PRO A 102 14.29 4.53 12.19
C PRO A 102 14.57 5.59 13.26
N LYS A 103 15.74 5.56 13.86
CA LYS A 103 16.22 6.61 14.77
C LYS A 103 16.73 7.81 13.98
N TRP A 104 16.85 8.96 14.62
CA TRP A 104 17.30 10.22 14.01
C TRP A 104 18.66 10.17 13.30
N HIS A 105 19.50 9.18 13.59
CA HIS A 105 20.81 8.97 12.96
C HIS A 105 20.85 7.80 11.97
N GLU A 106 19.71 7.12 11.76
CA GLU A 106 19.59 5.98 10.84
C GLU A 106 19.09 6.46 9.47
N THR A 107 19.59 5.82 8.40
CA THR A 107 19.11 6.08 7.04
C THR A 107 17.61 5.83 6.95
N GLY A 108 16.87 6.75 6.34
CA GLY A 108 15.42 6.65 6.20
C GLY A 108 14.62 7.30 7.33
N PHE A 109 15.27 7.92 8.31
CA PHE A 109 14.58 8.73 9.32
C PHE A 109 13.74 9.84 8.69
N ASP A 110 14.32 10.63 7.79
CA ASP A 110 13.60 11.74 7.14
C ASP A 110 12.41 11.23 6.29
N ILE A 111 12.55 10.04 5.68
CA ILE A 111 11.46 9.35 4.99
C ILE A 111 10.35 9.02 6.00
N ALA A 112 10.69 8.39 7.12
CA ALA A 112 9.72 8.03 8.15
C ALA A 112 9.03 9.26 8.77
N VAL A 113 9.75 10.36 9.00
CA VAL A 113 9.19 11.63 9.47
C VAL A 113 8.20 12.19 8.45
N PHE A 114 8.57 12.21 7.17
CA PHE A 114 7.67 12.69 6.12
C PHE A 114 6.43 11.78 5.99
N LEU A 115 6.58 10.47 6.12
CA LEU A 115 5.44 9.54 6.15
C LEU A 115 4.54 9.77 7.36
N CYS A 116 5.07 10.13 8.53
CA CYS A 116 4.25 10.55 9.67
C CYS A 116 3.46 11.84 9.36
N PHE A 117 4.07 12.79 8.64
CA PHE A 117 3.36 13.97 8.14
C PHE A 117 2.23 13.58 7.18
N ILE A 118 2.44 12.63 6.26
CA ILE A 118 1.39 12.09 5.37
C ILE A 118 0.23 11.51 6.20
N GLN A 119 0.51 10.68 7.22
CA GLN A 119 -0.53 10.16 8.12
C GLN A 119 -1.33 11.29 8.78
N HIS A 120 -0.63 12.31 9.27
CA HIS A 120 -1.26 13.45 9.92
C HIS A 120 -2.18 14.21 8.96
N VAL A 121 -1.72 14.50 7.73
CA VAL A 121 -2.55 15.16 6.71
C VAL A 121 -3.77 14.31 6.39
N GLN A 122 -3.62 13.01 6.15
CA GLN A 122 -4.73 12.09 5.90
C GLN A 122 -5.76 12.12 7.02
N TYR A 123 -5.29 12.05 8.26
CA TYR A 123 -6.16 12.13 9.44
C TYR A 123 -6.91 13.46 9.51
N GLN A 124 -6.29 14.59 9.15
CA GLN A 124 -6.99 15.88 9.13
C GLN A 124 -8.01 15.99 7.99
N ILE A 125 -7.61 15.68 6.74
CA ILE A 125 -8.45 15.90 5.55
C ILE A 125 -9.61 14.92 5.43
N THR A 126 -9.60 13.83 6.22
CA THR A 126 -10.68 12.85 6.28
C THR A 126 -11.52 12.97 7.54
N ASP A 127 -11.52 14.14 8.18
CA ASP A 127 -12.24 14.40 9.43
C ASP A 127 -11.95 13.34 10.50
N ARG A 128 -10.68 12.93 10.60
CA ARG A 128 -10.16 12.00 11.60
C ARG A 128 -10.68 10.57 11.47
N MET A 129 -11.24 10.21 10.31
CA MET A 129 -11.83 8.90 10.10
C MET A 129 -10.81 7.85 9.65
N ILE A 130 -9.91 8.20 8.72
CA ILE A 130 -9.00 7.23 8.09
C ILE A 130 -7.61 7.82 7.89
N PHE A 131 -6.61 6.97 7.99
CA PHE A 131 -5.24 7.25 7.57
C PHE A 131 -4.56 5.93 7.25
N ILE A 132 -3.48 5.97 6.48
CA ILE A 132 -2.70 4.80 6.15
C ILE A 132 -1.67 4.55 7.26
N SER A 133 -1.60 3.34 7.77
CA SER A 133 -0.52 2.90 8.67
C SER A 133 0.43 1.93 7.99
N ASP A 134 1.42 1.45 8.72
CA ASP A 134 2.29 0.35 8.27
C ASP A 134 3.08 0.63 6.99
N PHE A 135 3.50 1.89 6.81
CA PHE A 135 4.33 2.26 5.66
C PHE A 135 5.64 1.47 5.66
N GLN A 136 5.87 0.77 4.55
CA GLN A 136 7.03 -0.08 4.30
C GLN A 136 7.27 -0.21 2.80
N GLY A 137 8.52 -0.46 2.40
CA GLY A 137 8.94 -0.57 1.00
C GLY A 137 10.43 -0.36 0.82
#